data_AF-A0A9C9NXP2-F1
#
_entry.id   AF-A0A9C9NXP2-F1
#
_cell.length_a   1.000
_cell.length_b   1.000
_cell.length_c   1.000
_cell.angle_alpha   90.00
_cell.angle_beta   90.00
_cell.angle_gamma   90.00
#
_symmetry.space_group_name_H-M   'P 1'
#
loop_
_entity.id
_entity.type
_entity.pdbx_description
1 polymer ?
#
loop_
_entity_poly.entity_id
_entity_poly.type
_entity_poly.pdbx_seq_one_letter_code
_entity_poly.pdbx_strand_id
1 'polypeptide(L)'
;MNCTVCGNPLLFDRVVFHCSCGVFVHAYCWDGHVLQAHQPYYEIGAVNLDGEFTARESKKEEQASIAQVSKEPSSEEQATPLLE
;
A
#
# COMPACT_ATOMS: atom_id res chain seq x y z
N MET A 1 -16.69 -17.23 17.71
CA MET A 1 -15.50 -16.61 17.08
C MET A 1 -15.28 -15.24 17.71
N ASN A 2 -14.04 -14.85 17.96
CA ASN A 2 -13.70 -13.58 18.64
C ASN A 2 -13.02 -12.63 17.64
N CYS A 3 -13.20 -11.33 17.84
CA CYS A 3 -12.51 -10.31 17.06
C CYS A 3 -11.01 -10.37 17.36
N THR A 4 -10.18 -10.46 16.34
CA THR A 4 -8.72 -10.56 16.50
C THR A 4 -8.07 -9.29 17.06
N VAL A 5 -8.74 -8.14 16.94
CA VAL A 5 -8.23 -6.85 17.41
C VAL A 5 -8.55 -6.62 18.89
N CYS A 6 -9.82 -6.75 19.29
CA CYS A 6 -10.24 -6.42 20.66
C CYS A 6 -10.46 -7.66 21.55
N GLY A 7 -10.36 -8.87 21.02
CA GLY A 7 -10.57 -10.13 21.76
C GLY A 7 -12.03 -10.44 22.13
N ASN A 8 -12.94 -9.48 21.96
CA ASN A 8 -14.34 -9.66 22.32
C ASN A 8 -15.08 -10.60 21.33
N PRO A 9 -16.13 -11.30 21.79
CA PRO A 9 -16.94 -12.15 20.93
C PRO A 9 -17.54 -11.40 19.73
N LEU A 10 -17.54 -12.07 18.57
CA LEU A 10 -18.34 -11.66 17.42
C LEU A 10 -19.75 -12.23 17.63
N LEU A 11 -20.66 -11.35 18.02
CA LEU A 11 -22.03 -11.72 18.35
C LEU A 11 -22.81 -12.10 17.08
N PHE A 12 -23.66 -13.12 17.21
CA PHE A 12 -24.59 -13.53 16.16
C PHE A 12 -25.45 -12.34 15.67
N ASP A 13 -25.73 -12.30 14.37
CA ASP A 13 -26.55 -11.27 13.70
C ASP A 13 -25.99 -9.83 13.72
N ARG A 14 -24.70 -9.65 14.09
CA ARG A 14 -24.01 -8.36 13.93
C ARG A 14 -23.14 -8.34 12.69
N VAL A 15 -23.00 -7.16 12.09
CA VAL A 15 -22.08 -6.93 10.98
C VAL A 15 -20.65 -7.24 11.41
N VAL A 16 -19.98 -8.07 10.63
CA VAL A 16 -18.57 -8.43 10.78
C VAL A 16 -17.86 -8.25 9.45
N PHE A 17 -16.59 -7.86 9.50
CA PHE A 17 -15.74 -7.83 8.33
C PHE A 17 -14.89 -9.09 8.29
N HIS A 18 -14.79 -9.68 7.11
CA HIS A 18 -13.90 -10.79 6.82
C HIS A 18 -12.78 -10.30 5.92
N CYS A 19 -11.54 -10.35 6.40
CA CYS A 19 -10.39 -10.00 5.60
C CYS A 19 -9.93 -11.20 4.76
N SER A 20 -9.33 -10.95 3.61
CA SER A 20 -8.72 -11.99 2.77
C SER A 20 -7.61 -12.76 3.48
N CYS A 21 -7.02 -12.22 4.56
CA CYS A 21 -6.08 -12.95 5.42
C CYS A 21 -6.75 -13.96 6.36
N GLY A 22 -8.08 -14.13 6.27
CA GLY A 22 -8.84 -15.18 6.96
C GLY A 22 -9.33 -14.80 8.37
N VAL A 23 -9.17 -13.55 8.78
CA VAL A 23 -9.63 -13.08 10.10
C VAL A 23 -10.99 -12.40 10.01
N PHE A 24 -11.72 -12.46 11.13
CA PHE A 24 -12.97 -11.75 11.31
C PHE A 24 -12.82 -10.69 12.39
N VAL A 25 -13.34 -9.49 12.13
CA VAL A 25 -13.28 -8.36 13.05
C VAL A 25 -14.62 -7.62 13.11
N HIS A 26 -14.88 -6.94 14.23
CA HIS A 26 -15.99 -6.01 14.31
C HIS A 26 -15.77 -4.84 13.33
N ALA A 27 -16.87 -4.20 12.92
CA ALA A 27 -16.82 -3.01 12.07
C ALA A 27 -15.90 -1.90 12.61
N TYR A 28 -16.00 -1.59 13.91
CA TYR A 28 -15.17 -0.56 14.55
C TYR A 28 -13.71 -1.00 14.78
N CYS A 29 -13.40 -2.29 14.61
CA CYS A 29 -12.04 -2.81 14.70
C CYS A 29 -11.34 -2.90 13.34
N TRP A 30 -12.05 -2.63 12.24
CA TRP A 30 -11.53 -2.82 10.88
C TRP A 30 -10.27 -1.99 10.61
N ASP A 31 -10.29 -0.69 10.90
CA ASP A 31 -9.13 0.18 10.66
C ASP A 31 -7.91 -0.26 11.47
N GLY A 32 -8.14 -0.65 12.74
CA GLY A 32 -7.08 -1.21 13.59
C GLY A 32 -6.48 -2.48 13.00
N HIS A 33 -7.31 -3.36 12.44
CA HIS A 33 -6.85 -4.55 11.74
C HIS A 33 -6.01 -4.20 10.49
N VAL A 34 -6.50 -3.31 9.63
CA VAL A 34 -5.78 -2.94 8.39
C VAL A 34 -4.44 -2.28 8.71
N LEU A 35 -4.41 -1.32 9.64
CA LEU A 35 -3.20 -0.60 10.00
C LEU A 35 -2.16 -1.48 10.69
N GLN A 36 -2.57 -2.46 11.51
CA GLN A 36 -1.64 -3.30 12.26
C GLN A 36 -1.23 -4.57 11.52
N ALA A 37 -2.14 -5.21 10.80
CA ALA A 37 -1.89 -6.50 10.17
C ALA A 37 -1.38 -6.38 8.72
N HIS A 38 -1.88 -5.39 7.98
CA HIS A 38 -1.48 -5.17 6.59
C HIS A 38 -0.48 -4.05 6.42
N GLN A 39 -0.39 -3.13 7.41
CA GLN A 39 0.53 -1.99 7.43
C GLN A 39 0.72 -1.40 6.03
N PRO A 40 -0.37 -0.94 5.38
CA PRO A 40 -0.31 -0.42 4.02
C PRO A 40 0.67 0.76 3.96
N TYR A 41 1.18 1.08 2.78
CA TYR A 41 1.99 2.28 2.62
C TYR A 41 1.17 3.53 2.99
N TYR A 42 1.70 4.37 3.87
CA TYR A 42 1.08 5.63 4.27
C TYR A 42 2.14 6.71 4.54
N GLU A 43 1.74 7.96 4.38
CA GLU A 43 2.57 9.13 4.62
C GLU A 43 2.02 9.93 5.81
N ILE A 44 2.93 10.47 6.62
CA ILE A 44 2.57 11.34 7.75
C ILE A 44 2.88 12.77 7.32
N GLY A 45 1.90 13.65 7.39
CA GLY A 45 2.03 15.04 6.99
C GLY A 45 0.93 15.92 7.56
N ALA A 46 0.94 17.19 7.17
CA ALA A 46 -0.09 18.17 7.52
C ALA A 46 -0.81 18.65 6.26
N VAL A 47 -2.11 18.94 6.38
CA VAL A 47 -2.88 19.60 5.33
C VAL A 47 -3.03 21.08 5.69
N ASN A 48 -2.83 21.98 4.74
CA ASN A 48 -3.14 23.40 4.92
C ASN A 48 -4.62 23.70 4.61
N LEU A 49 -5.05 24.95 4.81
CA LEU A 49 -6.45 25.35 4.57
C LEU A 49 -6.84 25.31 3.09
N ASP A 50 -5.85 25.32 2.19
CA ASP A 50 -6.03 25.21 0.75
C ASP A 50 -6.14 23.74 0.29
N GLY A 51 -5.98 22.78 1.23
CA GLY A 51 -6.04 21.35 0.95
C GLY A 51 -4.72 20.75 0.46
N GLU A 52 -3.63 21.51 0.44
CA GLU A 52 -2.32 20.97 0.08
C GLU A 52 -1.74 20.14 1.22
N PHE A 53 -1.31 18.92 0.89
CA PHE A 53 -0.66 18.01 1.82
C PHE A 53 0.87 18.20 1.79
N THR A 54 1.47 18.42 2.96
CA THR A 54 2.92 18.49 3.14
C THR A 54 3.37 17.31 4.00
N ALA A 55 4.10 16.36 3.39
CA ALA A 55 4.69 15.22 4.09
C ALA A 55 5.74 15.70 5.11
N ARG A 56 5.63 15.25 6.36
CA ARG A 56 6.54 15.58 7.46
C ARG A 56 7.71 14.61 7.52
N GLU A 57 7.43 13.31 7.40
CA GLU A 57 8.41 12.22 7.34
C GLU A 57 7.79 11.03 6.60
N SER A 58 8.43 10.58 5.52
CA SER A 58 8.11 9.30 4.90
C SER A 58 8.81 8.21 5.73
N LYS A 59 8.08 7.25 6.30
CA LYS A 59 8.70 5.94 6.60
C LYS A 59 8.97 5.25 5.27
N LYS A 60 9.93 5.78 4.51
CA LYS A 60 10.48 5.12 3.34
C LYS A 60 11.38 4.02 3.88
N GLU A 61 10.78 2.93 4.33
CA GLU A 61 11.54 1.71 4.46
C GLU A 61 12.03 1.37 3.06
N GLU A 62 13.35 1.35 2.95
CA GLU A 62 14.13 1.08 1.78
C GLU A 62 13.76 -0.28 1.18
N GLN A 63 12.74 -0.33 0.33
CA GLN A 63 12.68 -1.29 -0.76
C GLN A 63 13.24 -0.64 -2.03
N ALA A 64 14.46 -0.12 -1.91
CA ALA A 64 15.35 -0.07 -3.05
C ALA A 64 16.07 -1.43 -3.11
N SER A 65 15.53 -2.37 -3.88
CA SER A 65 16.37 -3.39 -4.49
C SER A 65 15.83 -3.83 -5.85
N ILE A 66 16.45 -3.18 -6.84
CA ILE A 66 16.93 -3.72 -8.11
C ILE A 66 15.87 -4.00 -9.18
N ALA A 67 15.52 -2.94 -9.90
CA ALA A 67 15.77 -2.75 -11.34
C ALA A 67 14.99 -1.46 -11.67
N GLN A 68 15.50 -0.39 -12.28
CA GLN A 68 16.44 -0.33 -13.39
C GLN A 68 16.98 1.11 -13.39
N VAL A 69 18.30 1.28 -13.23
CA VAL A 69 18.99 2.50 -13.69
C VAL A 69 19.88 2.06 -14.83
N SER A 70 19.53 2.53 -16.03
CA SER A 70 20.46 3.06 -17.03
C SER A 70 19.63 3.73 -18.15
N LYS A 71 19.31 5.01 -17.95
CA LYS A 71 19.29 6.03 -19.04
C LYS A 71 20.74 6.18 -19.51
N GLU A 72 21.13 6.41 -20.76
CA GLU A 72 20.57 6.99 -22.02
C GLU A 72 21.75 6.92 -23.06
N PRO A 73 21.77 7.52 -24.30
CA PRO A 73 20.72 8.12 -25.15
C PRO A 73 20.81 7.83 -26.69
N SER A 74 19.73 8.20 -27.40
CA SER A 74 19.61 8.94 -28.69
C SER A 74 20.21 8.50 -30.06
N SER A 75 19.29 8.53 -31.05
CA SER A 75 19.34 8.91 -32.49
C SER A 75 20.12 8.13 -33.56
N GLU A 76 19.31 7.60 -34.48
CA GLU A 76 19.31 7.77 -35.95
C GLU A 76 20.42 7.17 -36.85
N GLU A 77 19.89 6.37 -37.81
CA GLU A 77 20.18 6.38 -39.24
C GLU A 77 21.03 5.22 -39.84
N GLN A 78 20.48 4.71 -40.94
CA GLN A 78 21.10 4.06 -42.10
C GLN A 78 21.17 2.52 -42.24
N ALA A 79 20.35 2.10 -43.22
CA ALA A 79 20.68 1.24 -44.37
C ALA A 79 20.60 -0.30 -44.22
N THR A 80 19.61 -0.87 -44.91
CA THR A 80 19.62 -2.24 -45.46
C THR A 80 20.77 -2.42 -46.45
N PRO A 81 21.37 -3.62 -46.56
CA PRO A 81 21.02 -4.57 -47.65
C PRO A 81 20.99 -6.04 -47.17
N LEU A 82 20.04 -6.89 -47.61
CA LEU A 82 20.00 -7.71 -48.84
C LEU A 82 20.83 -9.02 -48.77
N LEU A 83 20.09 -10.15 -48.75
CA LEU A 83 20.38 -11.54 -49.18
C LEU A 83 21.64 -12.29 -48.68
N GLU A 84 21.40 -13.48 -48.11
CA GLU A 84 21.85 -14.77 -48.67
C GLU A 84 20.85 -15.89 -48.30
#